data_AF-A0A0F7U1D9-F1
#
_entry.id   AF-A0A0F7U1D9-F1
#
_cell.length_a   1.000
_cell.length_b   1.000
_cell.length_c   1.000
_cell.angle_alpha   90.00
_cell.angle_beta   90.00
_cell.angle_gamma   90.00
#
_symmetry.space_group_name_H-M   'P 1'
#
loop_
_entity.id
_entity.type
_entity.pdbx_description
1 polymer ?
#
loop_
_entity_poly.entity_id
_entity_poly.type
_entity_poly.pdbx_seq_one_letter_code
_entity_poly.pdbx_strand_id
1 'polypeptide(L)'
;MSPERLQELEMIDPTPLPPWWTEAFSKIEIEPNKEIAIAQAETARSTSDNVVYSDASGRQGHLGAAAVALNGSQEIAEMYQVQVGPMDRWSVHVAELIAILYAINIINKIALQRRRSTGVRVRTTTVLSDSMSALQAIQNPGHKSGQQIIYAILQADRNTKSHGIAVRLQWIPGHCEAHGNDTADQLAKEAAIPGKTHPFSPLLSRERAHIKKGIYTQWEREWKESRDGGHLRNIDNALPAKYTRRLYGSLPRNRAYLLAQLRTGHCWLSAYAKTFRFRNDDLCVCGGRASVIHVLLDCPSLKDLRRELRGKVGDAFNSITTLLGGSGERGTASRAKTVEAVLDFAEASQRFRSRAP
;
A
#
# COMPACT_ATOMS: atom_id res chain seq x y z
N MET A 1 -22.17 -6.82 -2.46
CA MET A 1 -21.73 -6.07 -1.26
C MET A 1 -22.98 -5.65 -0.52
N SER A 2 -23.00 -5.80 0.80
CA SER A 2 -24.15 -5.43 1.62
C SER A 2 -24.03 -3.94 1.98
N PRO A 3 -25.07 -3.09 1.75
CA PRO A 3 -25.02 -1.66 2.07
C PRO A 3 -24.66 -1.34 3.53
N GLU A 4 -24.93 -2.28 4.43
CA GLU A 4 -24.67 -2.19 5.86
C GLU A 4 -23.18 -2.03 6.17
N ARG A 5 -22.29 -2.69 5.39
CA ARG A 5 -20.83 -2.54 5.56
C ARG A 5 -20.35 -1.11 5.34
N LEU A 6 -21.05 -0.32 4.52
CA LEU A 6 -20.69 1.05 4.21
C LEU A 6 -21.14 2.03 5.30
N GLN A 7 -22.25 1.75 5.98
CA GLN A 7 -22.79 2.60 7.05
C GLN A 7 -21.93 2.57 8.32
N GLU A 8 -21.19 1.49 8.51
CA GLU A 8 -20.31 1.31 9.68
C GLU A 8 -18.92 1.96 9.53
N LEU A 9 -18.57 2.46 8.34
CA LEU A 9 -17.22 2.94 8.06
C LEU A 9 -16.87 4.21 8.83
N GLU A 10 -15.57 4.36 9.11
CA GLU A 10 -15.03 5.60 9.65
C GLU A 10 -15.33 6.79 8.72
N MET A 11 -15.54 7.95 9.34
CA MET A 11 -15.64 9.22 8.64
C MET A 11 -14.29 9.94 8.71
N ILE A 12 -13.76 10.31 7.55
CA ILE A 12 -12.50 11.05 7.42
C ILE A 12 -12.82 12.55 7.37
N ASP A 13 -12.31 13.30 8.34
CA ASP A 13 -12.40 14.76 8.37
C ASP A 13 -11.28 15.35 7.49
N PRO A 14 -11.59 16.16 6.46
CA PRO A 14 -10.60 16.76 5.59
C PRO A 14 -9.70 17.80 6.30
N THR A 15 -10.09 18.30 7.47
CA THR A 15 -9.39 19.30 8.27
C THR A 15 -9.15 18.82 9.72
N PRO A 16 -8.35 17.75 9.93
CA PRO A 16 -8.26 17.03 11.20
C PRO A 16 -7.91 17.86 12.42
N LEU A 17 -7.01 18.82 12.25
CA LEU A 17 -6.40 19.59 13.34
C LEU A 17 -6.41 21.06 12.97
N PRO A 18 -6.99 21.93 13.80
CA PRO A 18 -6.82 23.36 13.63
C PRO A 18 -5.34 23.79 13.70
N PRO A 19 -4.93 24.85 12.99
CA PRO A 19 -3.55 25.35 12.95
C PRO A 19 -2.96 25.72 14.32
N TRP A 20 -3.81 26.03 15.31
CA TRP A 20 -3.39 26.39 16.67
C TRP A 20 -3.20 25.20 17.60
N TRP A 21 -3.28 23.96 17.09
CA TRP A 21 -3.00 22.77 17.88
C TRP A 21 -1.49 22.63 18.13
N THR A 22 -1.00 23.20 19.23
CA THR A 22 0.39 23.05 19.69
C THR A 22 0.68 21.61 20.13
N GLU A 23 1.96 21.21 19.99
CA GLU A 23 2.47 19.83 20.10
C GLU A 23 1.79 19.00 21.19
N ALA A 24 1.15 17.91 20.76
CA ALA A 24 0.38 17.06 21.64
C ALA A 24 1.26 16.40 22.68
N PHE A 25 2.34 15.70 22.33
CA PHE A 25 3.18 15.01 23.32
C PHE A 25 4.29 15.88 23.90
N SER A 26 4.89 15.47 25.02
CA SER A 26 6.11 16.15 25.54
C SER A 26 7.35 15.85 24.71
N LYS A 27 7.42 14.62 24.16
CA LYS A 27 8.44 14.18 23.21
C LYS A 27 7.95 12.93 22.47
N ILE A 28 8.23 12.85 21.17
CA ILE A 28 8.10 11.62 20.38
C ILE A 28 9.49 11.29 19.84
N GLU A 29 10.09 10.22 20.33
CA GLU A 29 11.44 9.77 19.96
C GLU A 29 11.34 8.61 18.98
N ILE A 30 11.87 8.82 17.78
CA ILE A 30 11.93 7.82 16.72
C ILE A 30 13.38 7.73 16.26
N GLU A 31 14.16 6.88 16.94
CA GLU A 31 15.57 6.64 16.64
C GLU A 31 15.71 5.41 15.73
N PRO A 32 16.08 5.55 14.44
CA PRO A 32 16.17 4.42 13.52
C PRO A 32 17.27 3.41 13.88
N ASN A 33 18.30 3.82 14.62
CA ASN A 33 19.34 2.91 15.08
C ASN A 33 18.84 2.09 16.29
N LYS A 34 18.77 0.77 16.11
CA LYS A 34 18.24 -0.16 17.12
C LYS A 34 18.99 -0.11 18.45
N GLU A 35 20.31 -0.04 18.43
CA GLU A 35 21.14 -0.05 19.64
C GLU A 35 20.92 1.23 20.44
N ILE A 36 20.86 2.37 19.75
CA ILE A 36 20.60 3.67 20.37
C ILE A 36 19.17 3.72 20.93
N ALA A 37 18.18 3.21 20.21
CA ALA A 37 16.79 3.16 20.66
C ALA A 37 16.62 2.30 21.93
N ILE A 38 17.30 1.16 22.01
CA ILE A 38 17.31 0.30 23.21
C ILE A 38 17.95 1.03 24.39
N ALA A 39 19.12 1.64 24.21
CA ALA A 39 19.80 2.40 25.28
C ALA A 39 18.95 3.58 25.77
N GLN A 40 18.25 4.27 24.87
CA GLN A 40 17.28 5.31 25.22
C GLN A 40 16.12 4.73 26.04
N ALA A 41 15.65 3.52 25.74
CA ALA A 41 14.53 2.89 26.44
C ALA A 41 14.92 2.49 27.87
N GLU A 42 16.13 1.97 28.06
CA GLU A 42 16.71 1.72 29.39
C GLU A 42 16.82 3.01 30.20
N THR A 43 17.27 4.10 29.57
CA THR A 43 17.31 5.43 30.18
C THR A 43 15.91 5.94 30.51
N ALA A 44 14.91 5.71 29.66
CA ALA A 44 13.53 6.08 29.94
C ALA A 44 12.95 5.29 31.12
N ARG A 45 13.34 4.02 31.31
CA ARG A 45 12.94 3.20 32.47
C ARG A 45 13.50 3.69 33.79
N SER A 46 14.69 4.28 33.81
CA SER A 46 15.30 4.82 35.03
C SER A 46 14.87 6.26 35.33
N THR A 47 14.51 7.04 34.31
CA THR A 47 14.17 8.47 34.45
C THR A 47 12.67 8.76 34.57
N SER A 48 11.80 7.87 34.08
CA SER A 48 10.35 8.07 34.15
C SER A 48 9.77 7.54 35.45
N ASP A 49 8.70 8.17 35.95
CA ASP A 49 7.96 7.66 37.11
C ASP A 49 7.24 6.34 36.79
N ASN A 50 6.89 6.12 35.51
CA ASN A 50 6.32 4.89 34.98
C ASN A 50 6.70 4.68 33.51
N VAL A 51 6.78 3.40 33.11
CA VAL A 51 6.90 2.98 31.71
C VAL A 51 5.77 2.02 31.38
N VAL A 52 5.14 2.24 30.23
CA VAL A 52 4.08 1.39 29.69
C VAL A 52 4.49 0.91 28.31
N TYR A 53 4.30 -0.37 28.03
CA TYR A 53 4.55 -0.97 26.73
C TYR A 53 3.23 -1.11 25.99
N SER A 54 3.23 -0.94 24.68
CA SER A 54 2.07 -1.14 23.82
C SER A 54 2.45 -1.94 22.58
N ASP A 55 1.60 -2.87 22.20
CA ASP A 55 1.80 -3.69 20.99
C ASP A 55 0.45 -4.13 20.41
N ALA A 56 0.46 -4.51 19.14
CA ALA A 56 -0.66 -5.12 18.45
C ALA A 56 -0.25 -6.32 17.61
N SER A 57 -1.04 -7.39 17.72
CA SER A 57 -0.71 -8.67 17.11
C SER A 57 -1.91 -9.30 16.42
N GLY A 58 -1.60 -10.19 15.50
CA GLY A 58 -2.57 -10.88 14.65
C GLY A 58 -2.63 -12.37 14.92
N ARG A 59 -3.83 -12.92 15.16
CA ARG A 59 -4.04 -14.35 15.33
C ARG A 59 -5.35 -14.78 14.67
N GLN A 60 -5.33 -15.90 13.93
CA GLN A 60 -6.52 -16.49 13.30
C GLN A 60 -7.42 -15.48 12.54
N GLY A 61 -6.81 -14.60 11.75
CA GLY A 61 -7.52 -13.61 10.94
C GLY A 61 -8.09 -12.41 11.71
N HIS A 62 -7.82 -12.29 13.01
CA HIS A 62 -8.22 -11.16 13.85
C HIS A 62 -7.00 -10.43 14.41
N LEU A 63 -7.20 -9.16 14.76
CA LEU A 63 -6.21 -8.31 15.41
C LEU A 63 -6.61 -8.07 16.86
N GLY A 64 -5.61 -8.08 17.73
CA GLY A 64 -5.69 -7.64 19.12
C GLY A 64 -4.70 -6.52 19.36
N ALA A 65 -4.99 -5.71 20.37
CA ALA A 65 -4.13 -4.62 20.84
C ALA A 65 -4.01 -4.72 22.35
N ALA A 66 -2.82 -4.50 22.87
CA ALA A 66 -2.58 -4.55 24.31
C ALA A 66 -1.59 -3.48 24.76
N ALA A 67 -1.73 -3.10 26.03
CA ALA A 67 -0.79 -2.26 26.73
C ALA A 67 -0.58 -2.79 28.14
N VAL A 68 0.65 -2.67 28.64
CA VAL A 68 1.06 -3.23 29.93
C VAL A 68 2.04 -2.33 30.65
N ALA A 69 1.82 -2.11 31.94
CA ALA A 69 2.75 -1.48 32.85
C ALA A 69 3.29 -2.55 33.80
N LEU A 70 4.62 -2.61 33.95
CA LEU A 70 5.27 -3.55 34.85
C LEU A 70 5.70 -2.87 36.15
N ASN A 71 5.68 -3.62 37.26
CA ASN A 71 6.23 -3.17 38.54
C ASN A 71 7.77 -3.33 38.59
N GLY A 72 8.39 -2.95 39.71
CA GLY A 72 9.84 -3.07 39.90
C GLY A 72 10.37 -4.50 39.83
N SER A 73 9.52 -5.50 40.11
CA SER A 73 9.81 -6.94 40.00
C SER A 73 9.55 -7.51 38.60
N GLN A 74 9.26 -6.65 37.61
CA GLN A 74 8.88 -7.02 36.24
C GLN A 74 7.55 -7.78 36.10
N GLU A 75 6.71 -7.80 37.13
CA GLU A 75 5.36 -8.38 37.05
C GLU A 75 4.35 -7.35 36.53
N ILE A 76 3.23 -7.82 35.99
CA ILE A 76 2.16 -6.96 35.48
C ILE A 76 1.54 -6.18 36.64
N ALA A 77 1.73 -4.87 36.66
CA ALA A 77 1.09 -3.97 37.62
C ALA A 77 -0.31 -3.57 37.13
N GLU A 78 -0.41 -3.22 35.86
CA GLU A 78 -1.65 -2.85 35.18
C GLU A 78 -1.57 -3.30 33.72
N MET A 79 -2.68 -3.75 33.16
CA MET A 79 -2.75 -4.12 31.75
C MET A 79 -4.10 -3.76 31.16
N TYR A 80 -4.12 -3.63 29.85
CA TYR A 80 -5.33 -3.52 29.05
C TYR A 80 -5.12 -4.30 27.76
N GLN A 81 -6.12 -5.09 27.38
CA GLN A 81 -6.12 -5.80 26.10
C GLN A 81 -7.51 -5.73 25.48
N VAL A 82 -7.59 -5.64 24.16
CA VAL A 82 -8.86 -5.60 23.44
C VAL A 82 -8.76 -6.30 22.11
N GLN A 83 -9.89 -6.86 21.67
CA GLN A 83 -10.04 -7.26 20.29
C GLN A 83 -10.25 -6.01 19.41
N VAL A 84 -9.41 -5.87 18.39
CA VAL A 84 -9.56 -4.83 17.35
C VAL A 84 -10.56 -5.25 16.28
N GLY A 85 -10.51 -6.51 15.86
CA GLY A 85 -11.49 -7.08 14.93
C GLY A 85 -10.81 -7.80 13.77
N PRO A 86 -11.57 -8.15 12.72
CA PRO A 86 -11.06 -8.99 11.65
C PRO A 86 -10.12 -8.21 10.72
N MET A 87 -9.07 -8.89 10.22
CA MET A 87 -8.01 -8.31 9.39
C MET A 87 -8.47 -7.81 8.01
N ASP A 88 -9.66 -8.22 7.56
CA ASP A 88 -10.28 -7.69 6.33
C ASP A 88 -10.90 -6.30 6.54
N ARG A 89 -11.16 -5.90 7.79
CA ARG A 89 -11.72 -4.59 8.16
C ARG A 89 -10.75 -3.69 8.91
N TRP A 90 -9.74 -4.26 9.53
CA TRP A 90 -8.75 -3.56 10.36
C TRP A 90 -7.32 -3.79 9.89
N SER A 91 -6.39 -2.93 10.31
CA SER A 91 -4.95 -3.08 10.01
C SER A 91 -4.11 -3.10 11.26
N VAL A 92 -3.01 -3.86 11.24
CA VAL A 92 -2.04 -3.90 12.35
C VAL A 92 -1.66 -2.48 12.75
N HIS A 93 -1.31 -1.61 11.79
CA HIS A 93 -1.03 -0.19 12.03
C HIS A 93 -2.09 0.54 12.88
N VAL A 94 -3.37 0.24 12.70
CA VAL A 94 -4.45 0.84 13.49
C VAL A 94 -4.59 0.16 14.86
N ALA A 95 -4.38 -1.15 14.92
CA ALA A 95 -4.32 -1.87 16.18
C ALA A 95 -3.21 -1.32 17.08
N GLU A 96 -2.05 -0.96 16.51
CA GLU A 96 -0.95 -0.28 17.22
C GLU A 96 -1.37 1.08 17.80
N LEU A 97 -2.09 1.89 17.01
CA LEU A 97 -2.64 3.17 17.49
C LEU A 97 -3.60 2.95 18.66
N ILE A 98 -4.44 1.91 18.60
CA ILE A 98 -5.35 1.53 19.69
C ILE A 98 -4.56 1.08 20.93
N ALA A 99 -3.48 0.31 20.74
CA ALA A 99 -2.59 -0.10 21.83
C ALA A 99 -1.98 1.11 22.55
N ILE A 100 -1.46 2.09 21.80
CA ILE A 100 -0.91 3.34 22.34
C ILE A 100 -1.99 4.14 23.09
N LEU A 101 -3.21 4.24 22.55
CA LEU A 101 -4.33 4.90 23.23
C LEU A 101 -4.59 4.26 24.61
N TYR A 102 -4.59 2.93 24.68
CA TYR A 102 -4.79 2.23 25.94
C TYR A 102 -3.60 2.34 26.89
N ALA A 103 -2.37 2.45 26.38
CA ALA A 103 -1.22 2.76 27.22
C ALA A 103 -1.37 4.11 27.94
N ILE A 104 -1.87 5.14 27.24
CA ILE A 104 -2.16 6.46 27.86
C ILE A 104 -3.30 6.35 28.89
N ASN A 105 -4.31 5.51 28.64
CA ASN A 105 -5.37 5.27 29.62
C ASN A 105 -4.85 4.56 30.89
N ILE A 106 -3.92 3.60 30.74
CA ILE A 106 -3.22 2.96 31.88
C ILE A 106 -2.44 4.00 32.68
N ILE A 107 -1.73 4.93 32.02
CA ILE A 107 -1.00 6.02 32.69
C ILE A 107 -1.94 6.83 33.58
N ASN A 108 -3.11 7.24 33.05
CA ASN A 108 -4.10 7.99 33.82
C ASN A 108 -4.61 7.20 35.03
N LYS A 109 -4.86 5.89 34.86
CA LYS A 109 -5.29 4.99 35.94
C LYS A 109 -4.24 4.89 37.05
N ILE A 110 -2.98 4.62 36.69
CA ILE A 110 -1.87 4.49 37.64
C ILE A 110 -1.64 5.82 38.38
N ALA A 111 -1.68 6.95 37.67
CA ALA A 111 -1.47 8.25 38.29
C ALA A 111 -2.56 8.58 39.33
N LEU A 112 -3.82 8.26 39.04
CA LEU A 112 -4.94 8.43 39.98
C LEU A 112 -4.80 7.50 41.19
N GLN A 113 -4.44 6.24 40.98
CA GLN A 113 -4.23 5.27 42.06
C GLN A 113 -3.09 5.71 42.99
N ARG A 114 -1.90 6.04 42.45
CA ARG A 114 -0.75 6.49 43.25
C ARG A 114 -1.04 7.77 44.03
N ARG A 115 -1.73 8.73 43.40
CA ARG A 115 -2.14 9.96 44.10
C ARG A 115 -3.06 9.67 45.29
N ARG A 116 -3.95 8.67 45.18
CA ARG A 116 -4.86 8.26 46.26
C ARG A 116 -4.18 7.43 47.35
N SER A 117 -3.27 6.52 46.98
CA SER A 117 -2.68 5.56 47.91
C SER A 117 -1.45 6.08 48.64
N THR A 118 -0.54 6.77 47.95
CA THR A 118 0.75 7.21 48.51
C THR A 118 0.92 8.72 48.53
N GLY A 119 0.00 9.48 47.92
CA GLY A 119 0.12 10.93 47.75
C GLY A 119 1.20 11.34 46.74
N VAL A 120 1.94 10.39 46.16
CA VAL A 120 3.00 10.65 45.20
C VAL A 120 2.40 11.03 43.85
N ARG A 121 2.84 12.17 43.30
CA ARG A 121 2.40 12.66 42.01
C ARG A 121 3.31 12.12 40.90
N VAL A 122 2.72 11.34 40.00
CA VAL A 122 3.35 10.97 38.72
C VAL A 122 3.49 12.25 37.88
N ARG A 123 4.69 12.53 37.37
CA ARG A 123 5.00 13.70 36.55
C ARG A 123 5.44 13.32 35.15
N THR A 124 6.15 12.21 34.99
CA THR A 124 6.72 11.80 33.70
C THR A 124 6.47 10.33 33.44
N THR A 125 5.92 10.02 32.27
CA THR A 125 5.68 8.63 31.85
C THR A 125 6.12 8.42 30.42
N THR A 126 6.65 7.24 30.11
CA THR A 126 7.03 6.87 28.74
C THR A 126 6.19 5.71 28.26
N VAL A 127 5.64 5.82 27.05
CA VAL A 127 5.06 4.71 26.30
C VAL A 127 6.10 4.20 25.31
N LEU A 128 6.45 2.92 25.43
CA LEU A 128 7.33 2.22 24.50
C LEU A 128 6.47 1.41 23.51
N SER A 129 6.69 1.63 22.22
CA SER A 129 6.00 0.94 21.13
C SER A 129 7.00 0.54 20.06
N ASP A 130 6.84 -0.64 19.47
CA ASP A 130 7.67 -1.08 18.36
C ASP A 130 7.18 -0.64 16.99
N SER A 131 5.99 -0.01 16.94
CA SER A 131 5.40 0.52 15.72
C SER A 131 5.88 1.94 15.40
N MET A 132 7.04 2.02 14.74
CA MET A 132 7.57 3.27 14.17
C MET A 132 6.51 4.00 13.33
N SER A 133 5.73 3.24 12.56
CA SER A 133 4.67 3.80 11.70
C SER A 133 3.54 4.47 12.49
N ALA A 134 3.14 3.91 13.63
CA ALA A 134 2.11 4.49 14.49
C ALA A 134 2.60 5.79 15.13
N LEU A 135 3.85 5.80 15.63
CA LEU A 135 4.47 7.00 16.20
C LEU A 135 4.60 8.12 15.16
N GLN A 136 5.01 7.81 13.93
CA GLN A 136 5.06 8.78 12.82
C GLN A 136 3.67 9.35 12.47
N ALA A 137 2.64 8.51 12.50
CA ALA A 137 1.26 8.92 12.23
C ALA A 137 0.71 9.84 13.33
N ILE A 138 1.06 9.59 14.60
CA ILE A 138 0.73 10.46 15.73
C ILE A 138 1.49 11.79 15.64
N GLN A 139 2.77 11.76 15.25
CA GLN A 139 3.59 12.96 15.09
C GLN A 139 3.09 13.85 13.93
N ASN A 140 2.59 13.25 12.86
CA ASN A 140 2.09 13.95 11.67
C ASN A 140 0.65 13.52 11.34
N PRO A 141 -0.35 13.95 12.13
CA PRO A 141 -1.74 13.58 11.89
C PRO A 141 -2.23 14.11 10.53
N GLY A 142 -2.87 13.26 9.75
CA GLY A 142 -3.34 13.59 8.40
C GLY A 142 -4.72 13.04 8.08
N HIS A 143 -5.18 13.28 6.86
CA HIS A 143 -6.50 12.88 6.35
C HIS A 143 -6.50 11.41 5.86
N LYS A 144 -6.13 10.47 6.74
CA LYS A 144 -6.01 9.03 6.41
C LYS A 144 -6.85 8.17 7.34
N SER A 145 -7.11 6.92 6.93
CA SER A 145 -7.73 5.91 7.79
C SER A 145 -7.04 5.80 9.15
N GLY A 146 -7.83 5.67 10.22
CA GLY A 146 -7.35 5.69 11.60
C GLY A 146 -7.30 7.09 12.23
N GLN A 147 -7.72 8.14 11.50
CA GLN A 147 -7.70 9.53 11.98
C GLN A 147 -8.44 9.73 13.31
N GLN A 148 -9.60 9.11 13.49
CA GLN A 148 -10.38 9.22 14.74
C GLN A 148 -9.61 8.66 15.96
N ILE A 149 -8.78 7.64 15.74
CA ILE A 149 -7.98 7.01 16.78
C ILE A 149 -6.79 7.92 17.12
N ILE A 150 -6.12 8.48 16.10
CA ILE A 150 -5.08 9.50 16.32
C ILE A 150 -5.65 10.68 17.12
N TYR A 151 -6.84 11.17 16.75
CA TYR A 151 -7.50 12.24 17.51
C TYR A 151 -7.76 11.84 18.97
N ALA A 152 -8.26 10.62 19.21
CA ALA A 152 -8.46 10.11 20.56
C ALA A 152 -7.15 10.04 21.37
N ILE A 153 -6.03 9.64 20.75
CA ILE A 153 -4.70 9.63 21.36
C ILE A 153 -4.27 11.05 21.77
N LEU A 154 -4.41 12.03 20.87
CA LEU A 154 -4.02 13.42 21.15
C LEU A 154 -4.90 14.05 22.25
N GLN A 155 -6.18 13.69 22.31
CA GLN A 155 -7.08 14.13 23.38
C GLN A 155 -6.75 13.45 24.72
N ALA A 156 -6.43 12.16 24.70
CA ALA A 156 -6.00 11.43 25.90
C ALA A 156 -4.71 12.04 26.49
N ASP A 157 -3.73 12.38 25.66
CA ASP A 157 -2.51 13.05 26.11
C ASP A 157 -2.82 14.44 26.71
N ARG A 158 -3.64 15.27 26.04
CA ARG A 158 -4.04 16.59 26.58
C ARG A 158 -4.69 16.48 27.95
N ASN A 159 -5.55 15.47 28.12
CA ASN A 159 -6.14 15.18 29.42
C ASN A 159 -5.04 14.83 30.44
N THR A 160 -4.09 13.97 30.10
CA THR A 160 -2.94 13.63 30.96
C THR A 160 -2.09 14.87 31.32
N LYS A 161 -1.80 15.75 30.35
CA LYS A 161 -1.13 17.05 30.57
C LYS A 161 -1.88 17.96 31.53
N SER A 162 -3.22 18.02 31.45
CA SER A 162 -4.05 18.81 32.38
C SER A 162 -3.93 18.34 33.84
N HIS A 163 -3.57 17.08 34.06
CA HIS A 163 -3.26 16.53 35.38
C HIS A 163 -1.80 16.76 35.81
N GLY A 164 -0.99 17.42 34.98
CA GLY A 164 0.43 17.70 35.20
C GLY A 164 1.35 16.50 34.94
N ILE A 165 0.93 15.58 34.08
CA ILE A 165 1.72 14.41 33.67
C ILE A 165 2.20 14.64 32.23
N ALA A 166 3.50 14.57 32.01
CA ALA A 166 4.12 14.62 30.70
C ALA A 166 4.28 13.20 30.15
N VAL A 167 3.57 12.89 29.06
CA VAL A 167 3.72 11.62 28.34
C VAL A 167 4.77 11.78 27.23
N ARG A 168 5.72 10.85 27.21
CA ARG A 168 6.68 10.65 26.13
C ARG A 168 6.29 9.41 25.35
N LEU A 169 6.38 9.46 24.03
CA LEU A 169 6.33 8.28 23.19
C LEU A 169 7.75 7.99 22.68
N GLN A 170 8.16 6.72 22.73
CA GLN A 170 9.47 6.33 22.24
C GLN A 170 9.37 5.01 21.48
N TRP A 171 10.02 4.98 20.33
CA TRP A 171 10.16 3.76 19.55
C TRP A 171 11.18 2.81 20.17
N ILE A 172 10.85 1.53 20.18
CA ILE A 172 11.80 0.45 20.46
C ILE A 172 11.80 -0.56 19.31
N PRO A 173 12.93 -1.21 18.98
CA PRO A 173 12.90 -2.27 17.99
C PRO A 173 12.08 -3.46 18.49
N GLY A 174 11.25 -4.03 17.61
CA GLY A 174 10.58 -5.29 17.91
C GLY A 174 11.61 -6.42 18.17
N HIS A 175 11.24 -7.36 19.03
CA HIS A 175 12.09 -8.50 19.46
C HIS A 175 13.44 -8.08 20.06
N CYS A 176 13.46 -7.03 20.89
CA CYS A 176 14.66 -6.56 21.58
C CYS A 176 14.87 -7.14 22.99
N GLU A 177 14.24 -8.28 23.30
CA GLU A 177 14.29 -8.94 24.63
C GLU A 177 13.81 -8.04 25.79
N ALA A 178 13.07 -6.97 25.47
CA ALA A 178 12.39 -6.16 26.47
C ALA A 178 11.17 -6.93 26.97
N HIS A 179 11.27 -7.54 28.15
CA HIS A 179 10.20 -8.33 28.79
C HIS A 179 8.81 -7.68 28.73
N GLY A 180 8.72 -6.35 28.90
CA GLY A 180 7.46 -5.63 28.79
C GLY A 180 6.87 -5.57 27.38
N ASN A 181 7.72 -5.50 26.36
CA ASN A 181 7.30 -5.58 24.96
C ASN A 181 6.80 -6.99 24.63
N ASP A 182 7.54 -8.02 25.03
CA ASP A 182 7.15 -9.41 24.81
C ASP A 182 5.84 -9.75 25.53
N THR A 183 5.63 -9.19 26.73
CA THR A 183 4.36 -9.29 27.46
C THR A 183 3.22 -8.60 26.69
N ALA A 184 3.45 -7.41 26.13
CA ALA A 184 2.45 -6.71 25.33
C ALA A 184 2.06 -7.49 24.07
N ASP A 185 3.03 -8.04 23.32
CA ASP A 185 2.79 -8.89 22.14
C ASP A 185 1.93 -10.10 22.51
N GLN A 186 2.28 -10.79 23.59
CA GLN A 186 1.57 -11.98 24.04
C GLN A 186 0.12 -11.65 24.42
N LEU A 187 -0.13 -10.59 25.17
CA LEU A 187 -1.47 -10.12 25.50
C LEU A 187 -2.26 -9.69 24.25
N ALA A 188 -1.60 -9.07 23.28
CA ALA A 188 -2.22 -8.70 22.01
C ALA A 188 -2.62 -9.95 21.19
N LYS A 189 -1.79 -11.00 21.18
CA LYS A 189 -2.11 -12.30 20.55
C LYS A 189 -3.26 -13.02 21.24
N GLU A 190 -3.38 -12.91 22.55
CA GLU A 190 -4.48 -13.45 23.33
C GLU A 190 -5.79 -12.70 23.07
N ALA A 191 -5.71 -11.38 22.90
CA ALA A 191 -6.86 -10.54 22.58
C ALA A 191 -7.30 -10.61 21.10
N ALA A 192 -6.49 -11.21 20.22
CA ALA A 192 -6.79 -11.40 18.80
C ALA A 192 -7.80 -12.54 18.54
N ILE A 193 -8.90 -12.56 19.30
CA ILE A 193 -10.01 -13.51 19.20
C ILE A 193 -11.36 -12.78 19.30
N PRO A 194 -12.45 -13.27 18.68
CA PRO A 194 -13.79 -12.71 18.80
C PRO A 194 -14.21 -12.41 20.25
N GLY A 195 -14.56 -11.16 20.54
CA GLY A 195 -14.90 -10.71 21.90
C GLY A 195 -15.31 -9.24 21.98
N LYS A 196 -15.18 -8.67 23.19
CA LYS A 196 -15.48 -7.25 23.43
C LYS A 196 -14.48 -6.37 22.68
N THR A 197 -15.01 -5.41 21.92
CA THR A 197 -14.23 -4.53 21.05
C THR A 197 -14.20 -3.07 21.55
N HIS A 198 -13.51 -2.22 20.80
CA HIS A 198 -13.36 -0.78 21.01
C HIS A 198 -14.45 0.01 20.26
N PRO A 199 -14.65 1.31 20.54
CA PRO A 199 -15.78 2.08 19.99
C PRO A 199 -15.52 2.69 18.60
N PHE A 200 -14.50 2.22 17.88
CA PHE A 200 -14.07 2.85 16.61
C PHE A 200 -14.68 2.11 15.42
N SER A 201 -14.98 2.89 14.38
CA SER A 201 -15.51 2.37 13.13
C SER A 201 -14.45 1.72 12.23
N PRO A 202 -14.78 0.63 11.52
CA PRO A 202 -13.92 -0.01 10.53
C PRO A 202 -13.32 0.92 9.46
N LEU A 203 -12.18 0.50 8.91
CA LEU A 203 -11.34 1.36 8.08
C LEU A 203 -11.85 1.51 6.64
N LEU A 204 -11.98 2.75 6.18
CA LEU A 204 -12.32 3.09 4.79
C LEU A 204 -11.27 2.53 3.80
N SER A 205 -9.99 2.58 4.17
CA SER A 205 -8.90 2.04 3.34
C SER A 205 -9.00 0.53 3.13
N ARG A 206 -9.48 -0.22 4.13
CA ARG A 206 -9.69 -1.67 4.04
C ARG A 206 -10.86 -2.01 3.14
N GLU A 207 -11.97 -1.29 3.28
CA GLU A 207 -13.13 -1.49 2.40
C GLU A 207 -12.81 -1.12 0.94
N ARG A 208 -12.08 -0.02 0.70
CA ARG A 208 -11.57 0.33 -0.64
C ARG A 208 -10.68 -0.78 -1.24
N ALA A 209 -9.81 -1.37 -0.43
CA ALA A 209 -8.95 -2.48 -0.87
C ALA A 209 -9.77 -3.74 -1.19
N HIS A 210 -10.79 -4.05 -0.38
CA HIS A 210 -11.71 -5.16 -0.60
C HIS A 210 -12.49 -5.00 -1.91
N ILE A 211 -13.12 -3.83 -2.13
CA ILE A 211 -13.82 -3.49 -3.37
C ILE A 211 -12.90 -3.65 -4.58
N LYS A 212 -11.71 -3.06 -4.49
CA LYS A 212 -10.74 -3.13 -5.57
C LYS A 212 -10.36 -4.58 -5.88
N LYS A 213 -10.09 -5.41 -4.86
CA LYS A 213 -9.83 -6.84 -5.05
C LYS A 213 -10.98 -7.53 -5.78
N GLY A 214 -12.22 -7.29 -5.38
CA GLY A 214 -13.41 -7.82 -6.04
C GLY A 214 -13.51 -7.43 -7.52
N ILE A 215 -13.30 -6.15 -7.84
CA ILE A 215 -13.29 -5.65 -9.22
C ILE A 215 -12.22 -6.36 -10.06
N TYR A 216 -11.00 -6.50 -9.51
CA TYR A 216 -9.90 -7.17 -10.22
C TYR A 216 -10.18 -8.66 -10.42
N THR A 217 -10.73 -9.36 -9.42
CA THR A 217 -11.10 -10.77 -9.54
C THR A 217 -12.20 -10.98 -10.59
N GLN A 218 -13.22 -10.13 -10.60
CA GLN A 218 -14.27 -10.18 -11.62
C GLN A 218 -13.70 -9.91 -13.01
N TRP A 219 -12.90 -8.85 -13.16
CA TRP A 219 -12.24 -8.51 -14.41
C TRP A 219 -11.37 -9.66 -14.93
N GLU A 220 -10.60 -10.31 -14.06
CA GLU A 220 -9.70 -11.40 -14.45
C GLU A 220 -10.46 -12.61 -14.96
N ARG A 221 -11.59 -12.94 -14.33
CA ARG A 221 -12.49 -14.00 -14.79
C ARG A 221 -13.06 -13.67 -16.17
N GLU A 222 -13.67 -12.48 -16.32
CA GLU A 222 -14.24 -12.01 -17.59
C GLU A 222 -13.18 -11.99 -18.71
N TRP A 223 -11.96 -11.56 -18.40
CA TRP A 223 -10.84 -11.48 -19.35
C TRP A 223 -10.35 -12.85 -19.82
N LYS A 224 -10.33 -13.86 -18.94
CA LYS A 224 -9.93 -15.24 -19.26
C LYS A 224 -11.02 -15.98 -20.05
N GLU A 225 -12.28 -15.76 -19.71
CA GLU A 225 -13.43 -16.43 -20.35
C GLU A 225 -13.82 -15.78 -21.68
N SER A 226 -13.43 -14.53 -21.92
CA SER A 226 -13.76 -13.81 -23.15
C SER A 226 -13.11 -14.42 -24.39
N ARG A 227 -13.91 -14.62 -25.45
CA ARG A 227 -13.45 -14.99 -26.79
C ARG A 227 -12.72 -13.84 -27.49
N ASP A 228 -12.96 -12.60 -27.05
CA ASP A 228 -12.35 -11.39 -27.61
C ASP A 228 -11.00 -11.09 -26.95
N GLY A 229 -10.14 -10.33 -27.61
CA GLY A 229 -8.87 -9.86 -27.02
C GLY A 229 -7.74 -10.89 -26.97
N GLY A 230 -7.89 -12.06 -27.61
CA GLY A 230 -6.86 -13.11 -27.64
C GLY A 230 -5.50 -12.64 -28.16
N HIS A 231 -5.49 -11.76 -29.17
CA HIS A 231 -4.24 -11.17 -29.67
C HIS A 231 -3.50 -10.35 -28.61
N LEU A 232 -4.23 -9.49 -27.88
CA LEU A 232 -3.67 -8.68 -26.80
C LEU A 232 -3.20 -9.57 -25.63
N ARG A 233 -3.94 -10.64 -25.30
CA ARG A 233 -3.52 -11.62 -24.27
C ARG A 233 -2.21 -12.30 -24.60
N ASN A 234 -2.00 -12.68 -25.86
CA ASN A 234 -0.76 -13.30 -26.30
C ASN A 234 0.44 -12.34 -26.23
N ILE A 235 0.18 -11.03 -26.37
CA ILE A 235 1.21 -9.99 -26.26
C ILE A 235 1.49 -9.63 -24.80
N ASP A 236 0.48 -9.56 -23.95
CA ASP A 236 0.62 -9.17 -22.54
C ASP A 236 -0.40 -9.89 -21.67
N ASN A 237 0.06 -10.95 -21.00
CA ASN A 237 -0.74 -11.74 -20.08
C ASN A 237 -0.83 -11.12 -18.67
N ALA A 238 -0.07 -10.06 -18.39
CA ALA A 238 -0.03 -9.39 -17.08
C ALA A 238 -1.02 -8.23 -16.97
N LEU A 239 -1.92 -8.07 -17.95
CA LEU A 239 -2.92 -7.02 -17.93
C LEU A 239 -3.94 -7.22 -16.78
N PRO A 240 -4.44 -6.12 -16.18
CA PRO A 240 -4.01 -4.75 -16.39
C PRO A 240 -2.83 -4.42 -15.46
N ALA A 241 -1.65 -4.17 -16.03
CA ALA A 241 -0.45 -3.84 -15.26
C ALA A 241 -0.30 -2.33 -15.04
N LYS A 242 0.19 -1.92 -13.85
CA LYS A 242 0.59 -0.52 -13.57
C LYS A 242 1.59 0.00 -14.60
N TYR A 243 2.50 -0.85 -15.06
CA TYR A 243 3.48 -0.53 -16.10
C TYR A 243 2.79 -0.16 -17.41
N THR A 244 1.86 -0.99 -17.89
CA THR A 244 1.15 -0.74 -19.15
C THR A 244 0.41 0.60 -19.10
N ARG A 245 -0.23 0.92 -17.97
CA ARG A 245 -0.84 2.25 -17.78
C ARG A 245 0.17 3.40 -17.91
N ARG A 246 1.37 3.25 -17.32
CA ARG A 246 2.43 4.27 -17.42
C ARG A 246 2.96 4.39 -18.85
N LEU A 247 3.17 3.27 -19.55
CA LEU A 247 3.63 3.23 -20.94
C LEU A 247 2.71 4.03 -21.87
N TYR A 248 1.40 3.80 -21.80
CA TYR A 248 0.45 4.59 -22.58
C TYR A 248 0.38 6.05 -22.12
N GLY A 249 0.45 6.31 -20.80
CA GLY A 249 0.37 7.65 -20.25
C GLY A 249 1.57 8.55 -20.54
N SER A 250 2.74 7.97 -20.85
CA SER A 250 3.94 8.73 -21.25
C SER A 250 4.01 9.04 -22.74
N LEU A 251 3.18 8.41 -23.57
CA LEU A 251 3.21 8.58 -25.02
C LEU A 251 2.30 9.74 -25.47
N PRO A 252 2.71 10.51 -26.50
CA PRO A 252 1.80 11.38 -27.23
C PRO A 252 0.58 10.61 -27.76
N ARG A 253 -0.57 11.28 -27.89
CA ARG A 253 -1.85 10.63 -28.25
C ARG A 253 -1.79 9.80 -29.53
N ASN A 254 -1.11 10.28 -30.57
CA ASN A 254 -0.93 9.58 -31.84
C ASN A 254 -0.09 8.30 -31.68
N ARG A 255 1.00 8.36 -30.92
CA ARG A 255 1.88 7.21 -30.64
C ARG A 255 1.19 6.20 -29.71
N ALA A 256 0.42 6.65 -28.74
CA ALA A 256 -0.42 5.79 -27.90
C ALA A 256 -1.50 5.07 -28.73
N TYR A 257 -2.12 5.75 -29.69
CA TYR A 257 -3.05 5.15 -30.65
C TYR A 257 -2.37 4.10 -31.53
N LEU A 258 -1.21 4.42 -32.10
CA LEU A 258 -0.42 3.48 -32.90
C LEU A 258 -0.04 2.23 -32.08
N LEU A 259 0.43 2.42 -30.85
CA LEU A 259 0.73 1.30 -29.94
C LEU A 259 -0.51 0.44 -29.67
N ALA A 260 -1.68 1.05 -29.48
CA ALA A 260 -2.92 0.31 -29.28
C ALA A 260 -3.28 -0.53 -30.52
N GLN A 261 -3.11 0.01 -31.73
CA GLN A 261 -3.33 -0.73 -32.98
C GLN A 261 -2.37 -1.92 -33.09
N LEU A 262 -1.07 -1.71 -32.80
CA LEU A 262 -0.07 -2.77 -32.83
C LEU A 262 -0.36 -3.87 -31.79
N ARG A 263 -0.80 -3.49 -30.58
CA ARG A 263 -1.05 -4.42 -29.47
C ARG A 263 -2.38 -5.17 -29.56
N THR A 264 -3.38 -4.59 -30.22
CA THR A 264 -4.70 -5.22 -30.40
C THR A 264 -4.83 -5.93 -31.74
N GLY A 265 -3.94 -5.62 -32.70
CA GLY A 265 -4.07 -6.05 -34.09
C GLY A 265 -5.16 -5.29 -34.86
N HIS A 266 -5.86 -4.34 -34.22
CA HIS A 266 -6.90 -3.52 -34.84
C HIS A 266 -6.28 -2.38 -35.65
N CYS A 267 -5.65 -2.75 -36.76
CA CYS A 267 -4.93 -1.86 -37.66
C CYS A 267 -5.40 -2.04 -39.11
N TRP A 268 -5.23 -1.04 -39.97
CA TRP A 268 -5.72 -1.09 -41.35
C TRP A 268 -4.87 -1.94 -42.32
N LEU A 269 -4.06 -2.86 -41.81
CA LEU A 269 -3.39 -3.86 -42.64
C LEU A 269 -4.42 -4.79 -43.30
N SER A 270 -4.11 -5.30 -44.49
CA SER A 270 -5.06 -6.05 -45.32
C SER A 270 -5.70 -7.22 -44.59
N ALA A 271 -4.96 -7.94 -43.73
CA ALA A 271 -5.52 -9.07 -42.98
C ALA A 271 -6.65 -8.70 -42.03
N TYR A 272 -6.58 -7.54 -41.38
CA TYR A 272 -7.66 -7.05 -40.52
C TYR A 272 -8.73 -6.32 -41.36
N ALA A 273 -8.35 -5.54 -42.37
CA ALA A 273 -9.31 -4.85 -43.23
C ALA A 273 -10.25 -5.81 -44.01
N LYS A 274 -9.75 -6.99 -44.40
CA LYS A 274 -10.52 -8.05 -45.08
C LYS A 274 -11.63 -8.62 -44.21
N THR A 275 -11.46 -8.74 -42.88
CA THR A 275 -12.50 -9.28 -42.00
C THR A 275 -13.76 -8.42 -42.00
N PHE A 276 -13.62 -7.13 -42.30
CA PHE A 276 -14.71 -6.16 -42.47
C PHE A 276 -15.01 -5.81 -43.94
N ARG A 277 -14.48 -6.58 -44.91
CA ARG A 277 -14.72 -6.42 -46.36
C ARG A 277 -14.28 -5.06 -46.94
N PHE A 278 -13.30 -4.39 -46.31
CA PHE A 278 -12.67 -3.19 -46.89
C PHE A 278 -11.54 -3.50 -47.88
N ARG A 279 -11.11 -4.78 -47.94
CA ARG A 279 -10.12 -5.30 -48.89
C ARG A 279 -10.61 -6.67 -49.39
N ASN A 280 -10.25 -6.99 -50.64
CA ASN A 280 -10.60 -8.27 -51.27
C ASN A 280 -9.67 -9.41 -50.82
N ASP A 281 -8.43 -9.08 -50.48
CA ASP A 281 -7.40 -10.01 -50.01
C ASP A 281 -6.76 -9.56 -48.69
N ASP A 282 -5.95 -10.43 -48.11
CA ASP A 282 -5.19 -10.22 -46.88
C ASP A 282 -3.68 -10.10 -47.14
N LEU A 283 -3.30 -9.73 -48.36
CA LEU A 283 -1.91 -9.73 -48.80
C LEU A 283 -1.23 -8.37 -48.55
N CYS A 284 0.05 -8.47 -48.25
CA CYS A 284 1.02 -7.39 -48.25
C CYS A 284 1.54 -7.19 -49.68
N VAL A 285 2.14 -6.03 -49.97
CA VAL A 285 2.77 -5.74 -51.26
C VAL A 285 3.86 -6.78 -51.61
N CYS A 286 4.48 -7.40 -50.62
CA CYS A 286 5.47 -8.46 -50.82
C CYS A 286 4.85 -9.86 -51.03
N GLY A 287 3.52 -9.99 -51.10
CA GLY A 287 2.81 -11.27 -51.26
C GLY A 287 2.58 -12.07 -49.98
N GLY A 288 3.14 -11.67 -48.84
CA GLY A 288 2.88 -12.31 -47.54
C GLY A 288 1.56 -11.85 -46.91
N ARG A 289 1.02 -12.57 -45.92
CA ARG A 289 -0.18 -12.14 -45.19
C ARG A 289 0.09 -10.87 -44.36
N ALA A 290 -0.64 -9.78 -44.62
CA ALA A 290 -0.43 -8.47 -44.01
C ALA A 290 -0.93 -8.40 -42.56
N SER A 291 -0.11 -8.87 -41.61
CA SER A 291 -0.34 -8.77 -40.17
C SER A 291 0.70 -7.88 -39.47
N VAL A 292 0.44 -7.49 -38.22
CA VAL A 292 1.41 -6.74 -37.39
C VAL A 292 2.73 -7.50 -37.30
N ILE A 293 2.65 -8.81 -37.02
CA ILE A 293 3.81 -9.71 -36.92
C ILE A 293 4.60 -9.68 -38.24
N HIS A 294 3.90 -9.86 -39.37
CA HIS A 294 4.54 -9.85 -40.68
C HIS A 294 5.27 -8.53 -40.95
N VAL A 295 4.64 -7.39 -40.68
CA VAL A 295 5.26 -6.08 -40.91
C VAL A 295 6.48 -5.86 -40.01
N LEU A 296 6.37 -6.21 -38.72
CA LEU A 296 7.45 -6.01 -37.74
C LEU A 296 8.61 -7.01 -37.89
N LEU A 297 8.36 -8.24 -38.34
CA LEU A 297 9.35 -9.34 -38.27
C LEU A 297 9.69 -9.98 -39.63
N ASP A 298 8.73 -10.08 -40.58
CA ASP A 298 8.87 -11.01 -41.73
C ASP A 298 8.96 -10.34 -43.11
N CYS A 299 8.19 -9.26 -43.37
CA CYS A 299 8.07 -8.57 -44.65
C CYS A 299 9.42 -8.23 -45.35
N PRO A 300 9.82 -8.91 -46.44
CA PRO A 300 11.12 -8.68 -47.07
C PRO A 300 11.31 -7.25 -47.59
N SER A 301 10.21 -6.57 -47.98
CA SER A 301 10.25 -5.17 -48.41
C SER A 301 10.61 -4.16 -47.32
N LEU A 302 10.66 -4.58 -46.05
CA LEU A 302 11.03 -3.74 -44.90
C LEU A 302 12.35 -4.19 -44.25
N LYS A 303 13.16 -4.98 -44.97
CA LYS A 303 14.40 -5.58 -44.44
C LYS A 303 15.37 -4.55 -43.84
N ASP A 304 15.57 -3.42 -44.50
CA ASP A 304 16.52 -2.39 -44.05
C ASP A 304 16.05 -1.69 -42.77
N LEU A 305 14.77 -1.29 -42.72
CA LEU A 305 14.15 -0.74 -41.51
C LEU A 305 14.21 -1.74 -40.34
N ARG A 306 14.01 -3.03 -40.61
CA ARG A 306 14.10 -4.07 -39.56
C ARG A 306 15.53 -4.28 -39.07
N ARG A 307 16.53 -4.14 -39.94
CA ARG A 307 17.94 -4.20 -39.55
C ARG A 307 18.26 -3.08 -38.56
N GLU A 308 17.76 -1.86 -38.80
CA GLU A 308 17.90 -0.74 -37.87
C GLU A 308 17.16 -1.00 -36.55
N LEU A 309 15.89 -1.45 -36.61
CA LEU A 309 15.12 -1.80 -35.43
C LEU A 309 15.84 -2.84 -34.58
N ARG A 310 16.36 -3.92 -35.20
CA ARG A 310 17.12 -4.98 -34.53
C ARG A 310 18.37 -4.43 -33.83
N GLY A 311 19.06 -3.48 -34.46
CA GLY A 311 20.20 -2.78 -33.85
C GLY A 311 19.82 -2.00 -32.59
N LYS A 312 18.65 -1.35 -32.57
CA LYS A 312 18.16 -0.56 -31.43
C LYS A 312 17.66 -1.43 -30.26
N VAL A 313 16.98 -2.53 -30.54
CA VAL A 313 16.27 -3.32 -29.51
C VAL A 313 17.02 -4.58 -29.05
N GLY A 314 18.02 -5.03 -29.81
CA GLY A 314 18.82 -6.23 -29.50
C GLY A 314 17.94 -7.48 -29.39
N ASP A 315 18.15 -8.29 -28.35
CA ASP A 315 17.43 -9.57 -28.17
C ASP A 315 15.92 -9.44 -28.04
N ALA A 316 15.39 -8.25 -27.71
CA ALA A 316 13.95 -8.00 -27.71
C ALA A 316 13.31 -8.27 -29.08
N PHE A 317 14.08 -8.15 -30.16
CA PHE A 317 13.61 -8.41 -31.52
C PHE A 317 13.05 -9.83 -31.71
N ASN A 318 13.50 -10.79 -30.90
CA ASN A 318 13.08 -12.18 -31.00
C ASN A 318 11.71 -12.45 -30.33
N SER A 319 11.09 -11.44 -29.71
CA SER A 319 9.82 -11.59 -28.99
C SER A 319 8.88 -10.43 -29.29
N ILE A 320 7.78 -10.74 -29.96
CA ILE A 320 6.71 -9.77 -30.23
C ILE A 320 6.13 -9.18 -28.94
N THR A 321 6.02 -10.00 -27.89
CA THR A 321 5.64 -9.59 -26.52
C THR A 321 6.57 -8.51 -26.02
N THR A 322 7.89 -8.70 -26.11
CA THR A 322 8.88 -7.71 -25.64
C THR A 322 8.86 -6.44 -26.51
N LEU A 323 8.77 -6.58 -27.83
CA LEU A 323 8.70 -5.45 -28.77
C LEU A 323 7.51 -4.52 -28.48
N LEU A 324 6.36 -5.12 -28.13
CA LEU A 324 5.13 -4.38 -27.86
C LEU A 324 4.92 -4.07 -26.37
N GLY A 325 5.96 -4.26 -25.55
CA GLY A 325 5.96 -3.86 -24.14
C GLY A 325 5.02 -4.71 -23.26
N GLY A 326 4.91 -6.00 -23.54
CA GLY A 326 4.31 -6.97 -22.62
C GLY A 326 5.22 -7.32 -21.45
N SER A 327 4.70 -8.13 -20.53
CA SER A 327 5.46 -8.72 -19.41
C SER A 327 6.60 -9.61 -19.91
N GLY A 328 7.85 -9.25 -19.60
CA GLY A 328 9.04 -10.04 -19.91
C GLY A 328 10.21 -9.68 -18.97
N GLU A 329 11.32 -10.42 -19.03
CA GLU A 329 12.44 -10.33 -18.08
C GLU A 329 13.17 -8.97 -18.05
N ARG A 330 12.93 -8.08 -19.02
CA ARG A 330 13.60 -6.77 -19.09
C ARG A 330 13.04 -5.74 -18.11
N GLY A 331 13.89 -4.86 -17.59
CA GLY A 331 13.48 -3.74 -16.74
C GLY A 331 12.62 -2.67 -17.45
N THR A 332 11.82 -1.94 -16.67
CA THR A 332 10.83 -0.94 -17.13
C THR A 332 11.38 0.09 -18.13
N ALA A 333 12.55 0.67 -17.88
CA ALA A 333 13.15 1.68 -18.76
C ALA A 333 13.60 1.09 -20.12
N SER A 334 14.07 -0.15 -20.11
CA SER A 334 14.46 -0.88 -21.33
C SER A 334 13.23 -1.20 -22.20
N ARG A 335 12.10 -1.53 -21.58
CA ARG A 335 10.84 -1.77 -22.30
C ARG A 335 10.29 -0.50 -22.96
N ALA A 336 10.32 0.64 -22.28
CA ALA A 336 9.88 1.91 -22.87
C ALA A 336 10.70 2.27 -24.13
N LYS A 337 12.04 2.22 -24.04
CA LYS A 337 12.92 2.44 -25.19
C LYS A 337 12.67 1.47 -26.35
N THR A 338 12.39 0.20 -26.02
CA THR A 338 12.04 -0.82 -27.02
C THR A 338 10.76 -0.43 -27.76
N VAL A 339 9.71 -0.04 -27.03
CA VAL A 339 8.44 0.37 -27.62
C VAL A 339 8.60 1.62 -28.47
N GLU A 340 9.39 2.61 -28.03
CA GLU A 340 9.65 3.81 -28.84
C GLU A 340 10.33 3.46 -30.17
N ALA A 341 11.33 2.57 -30.16
CA ALA A 341 11.99 2.13 -31.40
C ALA A 341 11.02 1.39 -32.34
N VAL A 342 10.07 0.62 -31.79
CA VAL A 342 9.02 -0.05 -32.58
C VAL A 342 8.04 0.96 -33.17
N LEU A 343 7.69 2.01 -32.44
CA LEU A 343 6.83 3.08 -32.95
C LEU A 343 7.52 3.87 -34.06
N ASP A 344 8.80 4.19 -33.91
CA ASP A 344 9.60 4.84 -34.97
C ASP A 344 9.65 3.97 -36.24
N PHE A 345 9.85 2.66 -36.08
CA PHE A 345 9.79 1.71 -37.20
C PHE A 345 8.41 1.71 -37.86
N ALA A 346 7.33 1.66 -37.06
CA ALA A 346 5.97 1.61 -37.57
C ALA A 346 5.62 2.87 -38.36
N GLU A 347 6.03 4.04 -37.89
CA GLU A 347 5.90 5.32 -38.59
C GLU A 347 6.73 5.33 -39.89
N ALA A 348 8.01 4.95 -39.84
CA ALA A 348 8.88 4.90 -41.02
C ALA A 348 8.39 3.90 -42.09
N SER A 349 7.76 2.79 -41.67
CA SER A 349 7.23 1.78 -42.58
C SER A 349 6.06 2.28 -43.43
N GLN A 350 5.36 3.32 -42.97
CA GLN A 350 4.14 3.86 -43.59
C GLN A 350 3.03 2.82 -43.81
N ARG A 351 3.08 1.67 -43.11
CA ARG A 351 2.09 0.58 -43.24
C ARG A 351 0.88 0.74 -42.31
N PHE A 352 1.04 1.38 -41.16
CA PHE A 352 0.00 1.50 -40.12
C PHE A 352 -0.77 2.83 -40.19
N ARG A 353 -1.23 3.21 -41.38
CA ARG A 353 -2.00 4.45 -41.56
C ARG A 353 -3.44 4.31 -41.05
N SER A 354 -3.99 5.39 -40.50
CA SER A 354 -5.42 5.51 -40.16
C SER A 354 -6.29 5.47 -41.42
N ARG A 355 -7.58 5.18 -41.24
CA ARG A 355 -8.59 5.15 -42.33
C ARG A 355 -8.90 6.53 -42.91
N ALA A 356 -8.49 7.60 -42.26
CA ALA A 356 -8.66 8.98 -42.74
C ALA A 356 -7.35 9.76 -42.54
N PRO A 357 -7.05 10.72 -43.44
CA PRO A 357 -5.95 11.68 -43.28
C PRO A 357 -6.10 12.55 -42.03
#